data_AF-A0A943UCH1-F1
#
_entry.id   AF-A0A943UCH1-F1
#
_cell.length_a   1.000
_cell.length_b   1.000
_cell.length_c   1.000
_cell.angle_alpha   90.00
_cell.angle_beta   90.00
_cell.angle_gamma   90.00
#
_symmetry.space_group_name_H-M   'P 1'
#
loop_
_entity.id
_entity.type
_entity.pdbx_description
1 polymer ?
#
loop_
_entity_poly.entity_id
_entity_poly.type
_entity_poly.pdbx_seq_one_letter_code
_entity_poly.pdbx_strand_id
1 'polypeptide(L)'
;MSETKGAKKTEKPGFFTRAKNWIVALPGRISGAFKNMVAELKKVAWPSKKDLINYSIVVIAFVVVLAIVVGLLDTGSSFLVKKLIEL
;
A
#
# COMPACT_ATOMS: atom_id res chain seq x y z
N MET A 1 52.74 -24.30 39.96
CA MET A 1 53.34 -24.24 38.60
C MET A 1 52.47 -25.16 37.75
N SER A 2 51.69 -24.72 36.77
CA SER A 2 51.81 -23.57 35.88
C SER A 2 50.43 -23.29 35.28
N GLU A 3 50.15 -22.00 35.15
CA GLU A 3 48.98 -21.41 34.49
C GLU A 3 48.73 -21.97 33.09
N THR A 4 47.47 -21.97 32.64
CA THR A 4 47.13 -21.23 31.42
C THR A 4 45.64 -20.91 31.35
N LYS A 5 45.38 -19.60 31.40
CA LYS A 5 44.09 -18.91 31.28
C LYS A 5 43.32 -19.33 30.03
N GLY A 6 42.00 -19.42 30.20
CA GLY A 6 41.03 -19.48 29.12
C GLY A 6 41.22 -18.33 28.13
N ALA A 7 41.63 -18.68 26.91
CA ALA A 7 41.65 -17.78 25.77
C ALA A 7 40.26 -17.81 25.12
N LYS A 8 39.39 -16.89 25.56
CA LYS A 8 38.14 -16.54 24.88
C LYS A 8 38.51 -15.97 23.50
N LYS A 9 38.41 -16.81 22.47
CA LYS A 9 38.65 -16.46 21.06
C LYS A 9 37.66 -15.37 20.66
N THR A 10 38.11 -14.12 20.65
CA THR A 10 37.37 -12.98 20.12
C THR A 10 37.32 -13.11 18.60
N GLU A 11 36.27 -13.76 18.10
CA GLU A 11 35.94 -13.72 16.68
C GLU A 11 35.63 -12.26 16.32
N LYS A 12 36.53 -11.64 15.57
CA LYS A 12 36.40 -10.27 15.06
C LYS A 12 35.02 -10.17 14.40
N PRO A 13 34.18 -9.17 14.73
CA PRO A 13 32.84 -9.08 14.15
C PRO A 13 32.99 -8.90 12.64
N GLY A 14 32.73 -9.98 11.90
CA GLY A 14 32.77 -9.98 10.45
C GLY A 14 31.81 -8.92 9.92
N PHE A 15 32.10 -8.42 8.73
CA PHE A 15 31.25 -7.48 8.00
C PHE A 15 29.76 -7.89 8.02
N PHE A 16 29.48 -9.20 8.00
CA PHE A 16 28.15 -9.79 8.15
C PHE A 16 27.49 -9.58 9.52
N THR A 17 28.23 -9.55 10.63
CA THR A 17 27.68 -9.25 11.97
C THR A 17 27.33 -7.76 12.09
N ARG A 18 28.12 -6.89 11.46
CA ARG A 18 27.83 -5.45 11.39
C ARG A 18 26.61 -5.19 10.50
N ALA A 19 26.51 -5.90 9.38
CA ALA A 19 25.35 -5.90 8.48
C ALA A 19 24.12 -6.62 9.07
N LYS A 20 24.25 -7.49 10.07
CA LYS A 20 23.09 -8.03 10.78
C LYS A 20 22.60 -7.04 11.84
N ASN A 21 23.52 -6.48 12.62
CA ASN A 21 23.18 -5.52 13.66
C ASN A 21 22.62 -4.20 13.11
N TRP A 22 23.04 -3.75 11.92
CA TRP A 22 22.42 -2.56 11.31
C TRP A 22 20.96 -2.82 10.92
N ILE A 23 20.58 -4.00 10.38
CA ILE A 23 19.20 -4.33 9.97
C ILE A 23 18.32 -4.46 11.21
N VAL A 24 18.84 -5.09 12.27
CA VAL A 24 18.13 -5.22 13.55
C VAL A 24 17.96 -3.85 14.24
N ALA A 25 18.85 -2.90 14.00
CA ALA A 25 18.74 -1.53 14.53
C ALA A 25 17.81 -0.61 13.71
N LEU A 26 17.51 -0.92 12.44
CA LEU A 26 16.60 -0.14 11.59
C LEU A 26 15.16 -0.03 12.13
N PRO A 27 14.47 -1.10 12.55
CA PRO A 27 13.10 -0.99 13.04
C PRO A 27 13.00 -0.13 14.31
N GLY A 28 14.01 -0.18 15.20
CA GLY A 28 14.07 0.70 16.37
C GLY A 28 14.16 2.19 15.99
N ARG A 29 14.95 2.53 14.98
CA ARG A 29 15.14 3.90 14.48
C ARG A 29 13.91 4.45 13.75
N ILE A 30 13.16 3.60 13.07
CA ILE A 30 12.00 3.99 12.25
C ILE A 30 10.70 3.96 13.08
N SER A 31 10.65 3.19 14.16
CA SER A 31 9.45 3.06 15.02
C SER A 31 8.95 4.39 15.58
N GLY A 32 9.85 5.30 15.95
CA GLY A 32 9.50 6.61 16.48
C GLY A 32 8.81 7.50 15.42
N ALA A 33 9.34 7.50 14.20
CA ALA A 33 8.77 8.27 13.09
C ALA A 33 7.38 7.74 12.69
N PHE A 34 7.22 6.41 12.61
CA PHE A 34 5.91 5.80 12.34
C PHE A 34 4.90 6.06 13.46
N LYS A 35 5.34 6.02 14.72
CA LYS A 35 4.49 6.33 15.87
C LYS A 35 3.99 7.77 15.82
N ASN A 36 4.85 8.72 15.45
CA ASN A 36 4.47 10.12 15.27
C ASN A 36 3.52 10.30 14.08
N MET A 37 3.79 9.63 12.95
CA MET A 37 2.94 9.67 11.76
C MET A 37 1.54 9.12 12.04
N VAL A 38 1.44 8.00 12.77
CA VAL A 38 0.14 7.43 13.19
C VAL A 38 -0.59 8.36 14.17
N ALA A 39 0.13 9.04 15.07
CA ALA A 39 -0.47 10.02 15.97
C ALA A 39 -1.04 11.24 15.23
N GLU A 40 -0.40 11.67 14.15
CA GLU A 40 -0.90 12.73 13.27
C GLU A 40 -2.05 12.25 12.37
N LEU A 41 -1.97 11.03 11.83
CA LEU A 41 -3.07 10.42 11.06
C LEU A 41 -4.34 10.21 11.88
N LYS A 42 -4.23 10.08 13.21
CA LYS A 42 -5.39 10.09 14.11
C LYS A 42 -6.03 11.47 14.28
N LYS A 43 -5.31 12.56 13.97
CA LYS A 43 -5.85 13.92 13.98
C LYS A 43 -6.57 14.26 12.68
N VAL A 44 -6.29 13.54 11.60
CA VAL A 44 -7.06 13.64 10.36
C VAL A 44 -8.49 13.24 10.69
N ALA A 45 -9.43 14.12 10.40
CA ALA A 45 -10.85 13.88 10.60
C ALA A 45 -11.27 12.71 9.70
N TRP A 46 -11.25 11.51 10.27
CA TRP A 46 -11.70 10.34 9.55
C TRP A 46 -13.21 10.46 9.35
N PRO A 47 -13.67 10.40 8.09
CA PRO A 47 -15.08 10.46 7.78
C PRO A 47 -15.84 9.36 8.51
N SER A 48 -17.10 9.65 8.88
CA SER A 48 -17.92 8.65 9.55
C SER A 48 -18.23 7.49 8.60
N LYS A 49 -18.50 6.30 9.16
CA LYS A 49 -18.91 5.14 8.34
C LYS A 49 -20.11 5.45 7.46
N LYS A 50 -21.01 6.33 7.90
CA LYS A 50 -22.19 6.75 7.14
C LYS A 50 -21.81 7.61 5.94
N ASP A 51 -20.88 8.54 6.11
CA ASP A 51 -20.40 9.40 5.02
C ASP A 51 -19.72 8.56 3.93
N LEU A 52 -18.91 7.58 4.34
CA LEU A 52 -18.28 6.62 3.44
C LEU A 52 -19.30 5.86 2.57
N ILE A 53 -20.38 5.38 3.19
CA ILE A 53 -21.44 4.65 2.49
C ILE A 53 -22.22 5.59 1.56
N ASN A 54 -22.52 6.81 2.00
CA ASN A 54 -23.24 7.78 1.18
C ASN A 54 -22.42 8.15 -0.07
N TYR A 55 -21.13 8.42 0.09
CA TYR A 55 -20.26 8.75 -1.05
C TYR A 55 -20.07 7.55 -1.97
N SER A 56 -19.93 6.33 -1.45
CA SER A 56 -19.80 5.15 -2.30
C SER A 56 -21.07 4.88 -3.11
N ILE A 57 -22.26 5.08 -2.54
CA ILE A 57 -23.54 4.97 -3.25
C ILE A 57 -23.62 5.98 -4.39
N VAL A 58 -23.23 7.23 -4.14
CA VAL A 58 -23.21 8.28 -5.18
C VAL A 58 -22.27 7.89 -6.32
N VAL A 59 -21.07 7.39 -6.01
CA VAL A 59 -20.11 6.93 -7.02
C VAL A 59 -20.66 5.75 -7.81
N ILE A 60 -21.28 4.76 -7.15
CA ILE A 60 -21.90 3.62 -7.82
C ILE A 60 -23.01 4.08 -8.79
N ALA A 61 -23.87 4.99 -8.33
CA ALA A 61 -24.93 5.54 -9.18
C ALA A 61 -24.35 6.25 -10.42
N PHE A 62 -23.29 7.03 -10.24
CA PHE A 62 -22.59 7.70 -11.34
C PHE A 62 -21.99 6.70 -12.34
N VAL A 63 -21.33 5.65 -11.85
CA VAL A 63 -20.76 4.58 -12.69
C VAL A 63 -21.85 3.87 -13.50
N VAL A 64 -23.01 3.59 -12.90
CA VAL A 64 -24.14 2.96 -13.60
C VAL A 64 -24.65 3.83 -14.73
N VAL A 65 -24.80 5.15 -14.50
CA VAL A 65 -25.22 6.08 -15.56
C VAL A 65 -24.21 6.11 -16.70
N LEU A 66 -22.92 6.21 -16.40
CA LEU A 66 -21.87 6.17 -17.42
C LEU A 66 -21.87 4.85 -18.18
N ALA A 67 -22.05 3.71 -17.51
CA ALA A 67 -22.11 2.41 -18.14
C ALA A 67 -23.28 2.30 -19.13
N ILE A 68 -24.44 2.87 -18.80
CA ILE A 68 -25.59 2.93 -19.70
C ILE A 68 -25.26 3.79 -20.93
N VAL A 69 -24.69 4.97 -20.73
CA VAL A 69 -24.33 5.88 -21.84
C VAL A 69 -23.31 5.24 -22.76
N VAL A 70 -22.22 4.71 -22.23
CA VAL A 70 -21.19 4.02 -23.01
C VAL A 70 -21.77 2.78 -23.70
N GLY A 71 -22.57 1.97 -23.00
CA GLY A 71 -23.22 0.80 -23.58
C GLY A 71 -24.15 1.14 -24.74
N LEU A 72 -24.90 2.25 -24.65
CA LEU A 72 -25.73 2.79 -25.74
C LEU A 72 -24.88 3.24 -26.92
N LEU A 73 -23.75 3.91 -26.67
CA LEU A 73 -22.83 4.33 -27.71
C LEU A 73 -22.19 3.13 -28.42
N ASP A 74 -21.81 2.08 -27.68
CA ASP A 74 -21.24 0.86 -28.24
C ASP A 74 -22.27 0.10 -29.10
N THR A 75 -23.51 -0.03 -28.62
CA THR A 75 -24.59 -0.66 -29.40
C THR A 75 -25.00 0.16 -30.61
N GLY A 76 -25.11 1.48 -30.48
CA GLY A 76 -25.37 2.39 -31.60
C GLY A 76 -24.28 2.34 -32.66
N SER A 77 -23.01 2.37 -32.24
CA SER A 77 -21.85 2.23 -33.14
C SER A 77 -21.84 0.87 -33.83
N SER A 78 -22.11 -0.21 -33.10
CA SER A 78 -22.20 -1.56 -33.67
C SER A 78 -23.29 -1.68 -34.73
N PHE A 79 -24.45 -1.04 -34.51
CA PHE A 79 -25.53 -1.01 -35.49
C PHE A 79 -25.15 -0.24 -36.76
N LEU A 80 -24.49 0.91 -36.61
CA LEU A 80 -23.99 1.70 -37.75
C LEU A 80 -22.94 0.93 -38.56
N VAL A 81 -21.99 0.28 -37.89
CA VAL A 81 -20.95 -0.52 -38.55
C VAL A 81 -21.55 -1.70 -39.29
N LYS A 82 -22.50 -2.43 -38.69
CA LYS A 82 -23.21 -3.53 -39.38
C LYS A 82 -23.92 -3.05 -40.62
N LYS A 83 -24.68 -1.94 -40.51
CA LYS A 83 -25.40 -1.35 -41.63
C LYS A 83 -24.46 -0.87 -42.75
N LEU A 84 -23.24 -0.45 -42.42
CA LEU A 84 -22.23 -0.05 -43.41
C LEU A 84 -21.57 -1.25 -44.10
N ILE A 85 -21.35 -2.35 -43.38
CA ILE A 85 -20.71 -3.57 -43.91
C ILE A 85 -21.69 -4.39 -44.78
N GLU A 86 -22.98 -4.34 -44.48
CA GLU A 86 -24.03 -5.06 -45.21
C GLU A 86 -24.53 -4.33 -46.47
N LEU A 87 -24.02 -3.11 -46.73
CA LEU A 87 -24.35 -2.23 -47.86
C LEU A 87 -23.33 -2.35 -48.98
#